data_AF-V8R5S2-F1
#
_entry.id   AF-V8R5S2-F1
#
_cell.length_a   1.000
_cell.length_b   1.000
_cell.length_c   1.000
_cell.angle_alpha   90.00
_cell.angle_beta   90.00
_cell.angle_gamma   90.00
#
_symmetry.space_group_name_H-M   'P 1'
#
loop_
_entity.id
_entity.type
_entity.pdbx_description
1 polymer ?
#
loop_
_entity_poly.entity_id
_entity_poly.type
_entity_poly.pdbx_seq_one_letter_code
_entity_poly.pdbx_strand_id
1 'polypeptide(L)'
;MSEENVLILQLPVERDEDGFWTHPAWPSDGEEDAIPKSWFGDSGLELFIVDMESDGPEGLFETWADEGLCDCSPWVPSAPAGEGWFIFSIHDTEDGPICVWVRHLPGLKQEIDALSAGREFCGACGDGCESCRVAEGCPK
;
A
#
# COMPACT_ATOMS: atom_id res chain seq x y z
N MET A 1 -5.00 19.80 -15.57
CA MET A 1 -4.33 19.96 -14.27
C MET A 1 -3.64 18.64 -14.06
N SER A 2 -2.32 18.63 -13.89
CA SER A 2 -1.49 17.45 -14.04
C SER A 2 -1.98 16.31 -13.16
N GLU A 3 -2.63 15.33 -13.77
CA GLU A 3 -2.79 13.99 -13.21
C GLU A 3 -1.37 13.42 -13.10
N GLU A 4 -0.68 13.81 -12.03
CA GLU A 4 0.62 13.29 -11.70
C GLU A 4 0.37 11.85 -11.27
N ASN A 5 0.86 10.91 -12.08
CA ASN A 5 0.74 9.48 -11.83
C ASN A 5 1.53 9.16 -10.56
N VAL A 6 0.89 9.26 -9.39
CA VAL A 6 1.56 9.10 -8.10
C VAL A 6 1.93 7.64 -7.92
N LEU A 7 3.20 7.33 -8.09
CA LEU A 7 3.75 6.00 -7.79
C LEU A 7 3.68 5.78 -6.28
N ILE A 8 2.73 4.95 -5.84
CA ILE A 8 2.57 4.59 -4.44
C ILE A 8 3.67 3.59 -4.07
N LEU A 9 4.48 3.95 -3.09
CA LEU A 9 5.54 3.08 -2.58
C LEU A 9 5.10 2.46 -1.25
N GLN A 10 5.66 1.29 -0.94
CA GLN A 10 5.51 0.73 0.40
C GLN A 10 6.18 1.67 1.41
N LEU A 11 5.44 2.06 2.44
CA LEU A 11 5.95 2.86 3.55
C LEU A 11 5.84 2.06 4.85
N PRO A 12 6.73 2.32 5.83
CA PRO A 12 6.55 1.78 7.16
C PRO A 12 5.24 2.30 7.76
N VAL A 13 4.44 1.37 8.27
CA VAL A 13 3.14 1.67 8.87
C VAL A 13 3.38 2.12 10.31
N GLU A 14 3.30 3.42 10.55
CA GLU A 14 3.50 4.04 11.85
C GLU A 14 2.14 4.37 12.47
N ARG A 15 1.55 3.40 13.16
CA ARG A 15 0.25 3.58 13.80
C ARG A 15 0.31 4.66 14.88
N ASP A 16 -0.73 5.49 14.90
CA ASP A 16 -0.93 6.51 15.93
C ASP A 16 -1.46 5.90 17.24
N GLU A 17 -1.74 6.75 18.25
CA GLU A 17 -2.17 6.32 19.59
C GLU A 17 -3.45 5.47 19.59
N ASP A 18 -4.31 5.68 18.59
CA ASP A 18 -5.56 4.94 18.36
C ASP A 18 -5.42 3.76 17.37
N GLY A 19 -4.21 3.49 16.86
CA GLY A 19 -3.95 2.39 15.92
C GLY A 19 -4.16 2.72 14.43
N PHE A 20 -4.57 3.94 14.11
CA PHE A 20 -4.80 4.39 12.74
C PHE A 20 -3.52 4.80 12.02
N TRP A 21 -3.52 4.69 10.69
CA TRP A 21 -2.43 5.16 9.85
C TRP A 21 -2.92 5.33 8.42
N THR A 22 -2.58 6.43 7.76
CA THR A 22 -2.99 6.66 6.37
C THR A 22 -1.78 7.06 5.52
N HIS A 23 -1.64 6.44 4.36
CA HIS A 23 -0.57 6.75 3.43
C HIS A 23 -0.69 8.21 2.92
N PRO A 24 0.39 9.01 2.90
CA PRO A 24 0.34 10.44 2.54
C PRO A 24 -0.06 10.72 1.09
N ALA A 25 0.02 9.71 0.24
CA ALA A 25 -0.49 9.76 -1.14
C ALA A 25 -1.98 9.43 -1.27
N TRP A 26 -2.72 9.34 -0.16
CA TRP A 26 -4.17 9.28 -0.19
C TRP A 26 -4.72 10.51 -0.91
N PRO A 27 -5.59 10.36 -1.93
CA PRO A 27 -6.13 11.51 -2.64
C PRO A 27 -7.05 12.31 -1.72
N SER A 28 -6.67 13.55 -1.38
CA SER A 28 -7.51 14.49 -0.59
C SER A 28 -8.83 14.88 -1.26
N ASP A 29 -9.09 14.45 -2.49
CA ASP A 29 -10.28 14.82 -3.28
C ASP A 29 -11.46 13.85 -3.07
N GLY A 30 -11.30 12.79 -2.25
CA GLY A 30 -12.36 11.83 -1.91
C GLY A 30 -13.03 12.14 -0.56
N GLU A 31 -14.26 11.64 -0.37
CA GLU A 31 -14.85 11.51 0.96
C GLU A 31 -13.88 10.71 1.85
N GLU A 32 -13.54 11.25 3.01
CA GLU A 32 -12.55 10.69 3.95
C GLU A 32 -12.86 9.23 4.35
N ASP A 33 -14.14 8.85 4.30
CA ASP A 33 -14.65 7.50 4.57
C ASP A 33 -14.74 6.59 3.33
N ALA A 34 -14.68 7.15 2.10
CA ALA A 34 -14.92 6.39 0.88
C ALA A 34 -13.61 6.00 0.20
N ILE A 35 -13.28 4.70 0.26
CA ILE A 35 -12.12 4.13 -0.44
C ILE A 35 -12.31 4.27 -1.97
N PRO A 36 -11.48 5.06 -2.68
CA PRO A 36 -11.62 5.28 -4.10
C PRO A 36 -11.07 4.09 -4.92
N LYS A 37 -11.79 2.96 -4.93
CA LYS A 37 -11.39 1.70 -5.59
C LYS A 37 -10.97 1.89 -7.06
N SER A 38 -11.66 2.78 -7.78
CA SER A 38 -11.33 3.11 -9.17
C SER A 38 -9.97 3.78 -9.32
N TRP A 39 -9.58 4.64 -8.37
CA TRP A 39 -8.28 5.31 -8.40
C TRP A 39 -7.13 4.33 -8.20
N PHE A 40 -7.28 3.34 -7.30
CA PHE A 40 -6.28 2.29 -7.14
C PHE A 40 -6.09 1.47 -8.42
N GLY A 41 -7.20 1.07 -9.05
CA GLY A 41 -7.15 0.35 -10.32
C GLY A 41 -6.48 1.14 -11.45
N ASP A 42 -6.78 2.44 -11.55
CA ASP A 42 -6.17 3.35 -12.53
C ASP A 42 -4.67 3.56 -12.26
N SER A 43 -4.29 3.62 -10.98
CA SER A 43 -2.91 3.74 -10.52
C SER A 43 -2.11 2.44 -10.64
N GLY A 44 -2.71 1.34 -11.12
CA GLY A 44 -2.05 0.05 -11.24
C GLY A 44 -1.85 -0.69 -9.91
N LEU A 45 -2.74 -0.47 -8.96
CA LEU A 45 -2.75 -1.10 -7.64
C LEU A 45 -3.94 -2.04 -7.51
N GLU A 46 -3.72 -3.20 -6.92
CA GLU A 46 -4.79 -4.08 -6.49
C GLU A 46 -5.10 -3.81 -5.02
N LEU A 47 -6.38 -3.61 -4.71
CA LEU A 47 -6.88 -3.25 -3.40
C LEU A 47 -7.62 -4.44 -2.76
N PHE A 48 -7.38 -4.64 -1.47
CA PHE A 48 -8.06 -5.60 -0.62
C PHE A 48 -8.40 -4.95 0.72
N ILE A 49 -9.63 -5.13 1.19
CA ILE A 49 -10.09 -4.53 2.46
C ILE A 49 -10.28 -5.67 3.45
N VAL A 50 -9.73 -5.49 4.65
CA VAL A 50 -9.92 -6.38 5.79
C VAL A 50 -10.63 -5.57 6.86
N ASP A 51 -11.78 -6.04 7.29
CA ASP A 51 -12.52 -5.47 8.41
C ASP A 51 -12.11 -6.13 9.74
N MET A 52 -12.18 -5.36 10.82
CA MET A 52 -11.87 -5.88 12.16
C MET A 52 -12.93 -6.88 12.66
N GLU A 53 -14.16 -6.83 12.17
CA GLU A 53 -15.20 -7.79 12.57
C GLU A 53 -14.84 -9.23 12.16
N SER A 54 -14.32 -9.40 10.95
CA SER A 54 -13.99 -10.68 10.35
C SER A 54 -12.61 -11.21 10.74
N ASP A 55 -11.63 -10.32 10.89
CA ASP A 55 -10.23 -10.68 11.16
C ASP A 55 -9.76 -10.40 12.60
N GLY A 56 -10.49 -9.55 13.32
CA GLY A 56 -10.15 -9.16 14.68
C GLY A 56 -10.27 -10.33 15.68
N PRO A 57 -9.58 -10.22 16.82
CA PRO A 57 -9.73 -11.18 17.90
C PRO A 57 -11.17 -11.23 18.42
N GLU A 58 -11.62 -12.43 18.81
CA GLU A 58 -12.97 -12.65 19.35
C GLU A 58 -13.26 -11.68 20.50
N GLY A 59 -14.36 -10.95 20.40
CA GLY A 59 -14.80 -9.96 21.38
C GLY A 59 -14.17 -8.57 21.26
N LEU A 60 -13.19 -8.35 20.37
CA LEU A 60 -12.60 -7.02 20.16
C LEU A 60 -13.58 -6.08 19.45
N PHE A 61 -14.23 -6.54 18.39
CA PHE A 61 -15.26 -5.77 17.70
C PHE A 61 -16.46 -5.47 18.62
N GLU A 62 -16.87 -6.44 19.44
CA GLU A 62 -17.93 -6.24 20.43
C GLU A 62 -17.55 -5.19 21.48
N THR A 63 -16.30 -5.21 21.96
CA THR A 63 -15.79 -4.20 22.92
C THR A 63 -15.70 -2.83 22.24
N TRP A 64 -15.23 -2.77 20.99
CA TRP A 64 -15.19 -1.56 20.19
C TRP A 64 -16.59 -0.95 20.00
N ALA A 65 -17.57 -1.77 19.65
CA ALA A 65 -18.95 -1.35 19.42
C ALA A 65 -19.72 -1.00 20.71
N ASP A 66 -19.48 -1.72 21.82
CA ASP A 66 -20.17 -1.51 23.10
C ASP A 66 -19.58 -0.34 23.90
N GLU A 67 -18.24 -0.24 23.96
CA GLU A 67 -17.55 0.84 24.68
C GLU A 67 -17.29 2.07 23.81
N GLY A 68 -17.57 2.01 22.50
CA GLY A 68 -17.31 3.09 21.55
C GLY A 68 -15.83 3.46 21.49
N LEU A 69 -14.95 2.46 21.65
CA LEU A 69 -13.51 2.68 21.59
C LEU A 69 -13.15 3.11 20.17
N CYS A 70 -12.29 4.11 20.01
CA CYS A 70 -11.68 4.40 18.72
C CYS A 70 -10.35 3.64 18.55
N ASP A 71 -9.93 2.90 19.58
CA ASP A 71 -8.63 2.24 19.60
C ASP A 71 -8.67 0.90 18.85
N CYS A 72 -8.07 0.86 17.68
CA CYS A 72 -7.80 -0.38 16.94
C CYS A 72 -6.34 -0.83 17.08
N SER A 73 -5.56 -0.21 17.98
CA SER A 73 -4.17 -0.60 18.26
C SER A 73 -3.97 -2.10 18.59
N PRO A 74 -4.85 -2.81 19.34
CA PRO A 74 -4.68 -4.24 19.60
C PRO A 74 -4.96 -5.13 18.38
N TRP A 75 -5.62 -4.61 17.34
CA TRP A 75 -5.92 -5.37 16.14
C TRP A 75 -4.72 -5.39 15.17
N VAL A 76 -4.26 -6.57 14.81
CA VAL A 76 -3.23 -6.77 13.79
C VAL A 76 -3.89 -7.39 12.57
N PRO A 77 -4.14 -6.61 11.49
CA PRO A 77 -4.84 -7.08 10.32
C PRO A 77 -4.01 -8.17 9.64
N SER A 78 -4.63 -9.29 9.33
CA SER A 78 -3.99 -10.35 8.57
C SER A 78 -3.72 -9.90 7.14
N ALA A 79 -2.51 -10.19 6.64
CA ALA A 79 -2.19 -9.95 5.25
C ALA A 79 -3.03 -10.90 4.36
N PRO A 80 -3.65 -10.39 3.28
CA PRO A 80 -4.43 -11.21 2.37
C PRO A 80 -3.55 -12.16 1.56
N ALA A 81 -4.18 -13.14 0.90
CA ALA A 81 -3.47 -14.13 0.10
C ALA A 81 -2.69 -13.48 -1.06
N GLY A 82 -1.37 -13.64 -1.05
CA GLY A 82 -0.46 -13.13 -2.08
C GLY A 82 0.80 -12.51 -1.48
N GLU A 83 1.76 -12.19 -2.34
CA GLU A 83 3.01 -11.52 -1.94
C GLU A 83 3.00 -10.07 -2.39
N GLY A 84 3.66 -9.18 -1.64
CA GLY A 84 3.76 -7.75 -1.96
C GLY A 84 2.54 -6.92 -1.52
N TRP A 85 1.72 -7.44 -0.62
CA TRP A 85 0.69 -6.66 0.06
C TRP A 85 1.34 -5.77 1.11
N PHE A 86 0.96 -4.50 1.12
CA PHE A 86 1.30 -3.54 2.14
C PHE A 86 0.05 -2.77 2.56
N ILE A 87 0.06 -2.27 3.80
CA ILE A 87 -1.05 -1.47 4.32
C ILE A 87 -0.96 -0.10 3.65
N PHE A 88 -2.10 0.39 3.17
CA PHE A 88 -2.25 1.72 2.58
C PHE A 88 -2.99 2.66 3.51
N SER A 89 -4.00 2.18 4.21
CA SER A 89 -4.69 2.95 5.22
C SER A 89 -5.34 2.03 6.24
N ILE A 90 -5.34 2.45 7.49
CA ILE A 90 -6.13 1.91 8.59
C ILE A 90 -6.93 3.10 9.10
N HIS A 91 -8.23 3.04 8.92
CA HIS A 91 -9.15 4.09 9.33
C HIS A 91 -10.44 3.48 9.84
N ASP A 92 -11.11 4.24 10.70
CA ASP A 92 -12.47 3.95 11.11
C ASP A 92 -13.46 4.28 9.99
N THR A 93 -14.53 3.50 9.90
CA THR A 93 -15.66 3.76 9.01
C THR A 93 -16.96 3.62 9.78
N GLU A 94 -18.09 3.96 9.15
CA GLU A 94 -19.41 3.82 9.76
C GLU A 94 -19.75 2.38 10.23
N ASP A 95 -19.09 1.39 9.64
CA ASP A 95 -19.25 -0.05 9.96
C ASP A 95 -18.16 -0.54 10.94
N GLY A 96 -17.22 0.34 11.30
CA GLY A 96 -16.09 0.07 12.18
C GLY A 96 -14.73 0.19 11.50
N PRO A 97 -13.65 -0.14 12.23
CA PRO A 97 -12.29 -0.01 11.75
C PRO A 97 -11.98 -1.03 10.66
N ILE A 98 -11.46 -0.52 9.54
CA ILE A 98 -11.02 -1.32 8.41
C ILE A 98 -9.56 -1.04 8.07
N CYS A 99 -8.91 -2.05 7.51
CA CYS A 99 -7.55 -2.01 7.02
C CYS A 99 -7.55 -2.22 5.51
N VAL A 100 -7.09 -1.20 4.79
CA VAL A 100 -6.93 -1.20 3.34
C VAL A 100 -5.54 -1.70 3.01
N TRP A 101 -5.48 -2.91 2.46
CA TRP A 101 -4.28 -3.49 1.87
C TRP A 101 -4.23 -3.17 0.38
N VAL A 102 -3.04 -2.85 -0.10
CA VAL A 102 -2.80 -2.69 -1.53
C VAL A 102 -1.56 -3.46 -1.94
N ARG A 103 -1.51 -3.85 -3.22
CA ARG A 103 -0.30 -4.39 -3.84
C ARG A 103 -0.11 -3.79 -5.22
N HIS A 104 1.14 -3.71 -5.65
CA HIS A 104 1.48 -3.31 -7.01
C HIS A 104 1.07 -4.42 -7.99
N LEU A 105 0.35 -4.04 -9.06
CA LEU A 105 0.15 -4.94 -10.18
C LEU A 105 1.51 -5.31 -10.80
N PRO A 106 1.63 -6.49 -11.42
CA PRO A 106 2.92 -6.97 -11.95
C PRO A 106 3.61 -5.97 -12.90
N GLY A 107 2.86 -5.17 -13.66
CA GLY A 107 3.43 -4.10 -14.49
C GLY A 107 4.13 -3.02 -13.64
N LEU A 108 3.38 -2.39 -12.73
CA LEU A 108 3.87 -1.35 -11.83
C LEU A 108 4.97 -1.85 -10.88
N LYS A 109 4.84 -3.09 -10.39
CA LYS A 109 5.81 -3.72 -9.49
C LYS A 109 7.20 -3.80 -10.10
N GLN A 110 7.29 -4.12 -11.40
CA GLN A 110 8.57 -4.17 -12.11
C GLN A 110 9.21 -2.79 -12.23
N GLU A 111 8.40 -1.76 -12.48
CA GLU A 111 8.88 -0.37 -12.55
C GLU A 111 9.39 0.11 -11.18
N ILE A 112 8.65 -0.15 -10.11
CA ILE A 112 9.03 0.20 -8.74
C ILE A 112 10.27 -0.58 -8.29
N ASP A 113 10.37 -1.88 -8.59
CA ASP A 113 11.56 -2.68 -8.25
C ASP A 113 12.80 -2.16 -8.99
N ALA A 114 12.66 -1.81 -10.28
CA ALA A 114 13.75 -1.24 -11.06
C ALA A 114 14.24 0.12 -10.50
N LEU A 115 13.30 1.00 -10.12
CA LEU A 115 13.58 2.29 -9.48
C LEU A 115 14.25 2.09 -8.10
N SER A 116 13.69 1.23 -7.26
CA SER A 116 14.17 0.93 -5.91
C SER A 116 15.56 0.27 -5.93
N ALA A 117 15.82 -0.60 -6.91
CA ALA A 117 17.12 -1.23 -7.10
C ALA A 117 18.20 -0.26 -7.62
N GLY A 118 17.88 1.02 -7.87
CA GLY A 118 18.80 2.00 -8.43
C GLY A 118 19.32 1.60 -9.82
N ARG A 119 18.56 0.74 -10.52
CA ARG A 119 18.93 0.26 -11.85
C ARG A 119 18.38 1.24 -12.88
N GLU A 120 19.23 2.16 -13.31
CA GLU A 120 18.96 2.98 -14.49
C GLU A 120 18.80 2.04 -15.68
N PHE A 121 17.62 2.02 -16.31
CA PHE A 121 17.41 1.28 -17.55
C PHE A 121 18.29 1.91 -18.62
N CYS A 122 19.49 1.37 -18.82
CA CYS A 122 20.30 1.76 -19.95
C CYS A 122 19.55 1.23 -21.19
N GLY A 123 18.78 2.09 -21.86
CA GLY A 123 17.92 1.74 -22.99
C GLY A 123 18.66 1.20 -24.24
N ALA A 124 19.90 0.76 -24.09
CA ALA A 124 20.73 0.13 -25.10
C ALA A 124 20.62 -1.41 -25.10
N CYS A 125 20.20 -2.03 -23.99
CA CYS A 125 20.17 -3.49 -23.84
C CYS A 125 18.77 -3.92 -23.41
N GLY A 126 17.91 -4.28 -24.36
CA GLY A 126 16.62 -4.91 -24.02
C GLY A 126 16.86 -6.22 -23.25
N ASP A 127 16.10 -6.39 -22.17
CA ASP A 127 16.03 -7.56 -21.28
C ASP A 127 17.31 -7.88 -20.46
N GLY A 128 17.26 -7.55 -19.17
CA GLY A 128 18.06 -8.20 -18.12
C GLY A 128 19.59 -8.00 -18.19
N CYS A 129 20.11 -6.81 -17.87
CA CYS A 129 21.55 -6.67 -17.61
C CYS A 129 21.94 -7.14 -16.19
N GLU A 130 21.94 -8.45 -15.96
CA GLU A 130 22.66 -9.08 -14.84
C GLU A 130 24.18 -9.22 -15.13
N SER A 131 24.65 -8.78 -16.30
CA SER A 131 26.06 -8.87 -16.72
C SER A 131 26.79 -7.52 -16.88
N CYS A 132 26.13 -6.39 -16.66
CA CYS A 132 26.78 -5.08 -16.68
C CYS A 132 27.53 -4.88 -15.36
N ARG A 133 28.59 -5.67 -15.13
CA ARG A 133 29.70 -5.13 -14.36
C ARG A 133 30.06 -3.82 -15.05
N VAL A 134 30.07 -2.74 -14.29
CA VAL A 134 30.80 -1.52 -14.68
C VAL A 134 32.20 -1.99 -15.06
N ALA A 135 32.42 -2.21 -16.35
CA ALA A 135 33.72 -2.47 -16.89
C ALA A 135 34.38 -1.10 -16.91
N GLU A 136 35.16 -0.82 -15.86
CA GLU A 136 36.21 0.20 -15.91
C GLU A 136 37.11 -0.13 -17.11
N GLY A 137 36.75 0.40 -18.27
CA GLY A 137 37.30 -0.06 -19.54
C GLY A 137 36.45 0.35 -20.73
N CYS A 138 36.01 1.61 -20.78
CA CYS A 138 35.56 2.22 -22.03
C CYS A 138 36.80 2.75 -22.77
N PRO A 139 37.25 2.14 -23.89
CA PRO A 139 38.32 2.70 -24.69
C PRO A 139 37.79 3.89 -25.51
N LYS A 140 38.55 4.98 -25.53
CA LYS A 140 38.48 5.99 -26.59
C LYS A 140 39.47 5.63 -27.69
#